data_AF-A0A7J7M4A4-F1
#
_entry.id   AF-A0A7J7M4A4-F1
#
_cell.length_a   1.000
_cell.length_b   1.000
_cell.length_c   1.000
_cell.angle_alpha   90.00
_cell.angle_beta   90.00
_cell.angle_gamma   90.00
#
_symmetry.space_group_name_H-M   'P 1'
#
loop_
_entity.id
_entity.type
_entity.pdbx_description
1 polymer ?
#
loop_
_entity_poly.entity_id
_entity_poly.type
_entity_poly.pdbx_seq_one_letter_code
_entity_poly.pdbx_strand_id
1 'polypeptide(L)'
;MGKGGGCVPSKKRVPLVNSDDPPRSATDDDGAPIPIEVNQSPNPTSSADGVVEETPLHRNHIGNLKIFIVFYSMYGHVEGLARRMKRGVDGIDGVEGVLFRVAETLTHEVLEQMKVPVKEDDITEITAEELVAADGFLFGFPTRYGSMSAQMKAFFDSTGQLWKEQKLAGKPAGFFVSTGTQGGGQETTA
;
A
#
# COMPACT_ATOMS: atom_id res chain seq x y z
N MET A 1 28.07 7.24 25.68
CA MET A 1 28.56 8.52 25.12
C MET A 1 28.89 8.31 23.65
N GLY A 2 28.08 8.88 22.76
CA GLY A 2 28.33 8.92 21.32
C GLY A 2 27.43 10.00 20.75
N LYS A 3 27.97 11.21 20.54
CA LYS A 3 27.21 12.34 20.02
C LYS A 3 27.02 12.14 18.51
N GLY A 4 25.82 11.73 18.10
CA GLY A 4 25.43 11.72 16.69
C GLY A 4 25.36 13.16 16.18
N GLY A 5 26.34 13.56 15.38
CA GLY A 5 26.38 14.86 14.72
C GLY A 5 25.25 14.97 13.69
N GLY A 6 24.41 15.98 13.85
CA GLY A 6 23.31 16.28 12.94
C GLY A 6 23.78 16.63 11.53
N CYS A 7 22.96 16.28 10.54
CA CYS A 7 23.14 16.66 9.15
C CYS A 7 23.03 18.18 8.98
N VAL A 8 24.07 18.81 8.44
CA VAL A 8 24.10 20.23 8.07
C VAL A 8 23.83 20.35 6.56
N PRO A 9 22.78 21.07 6.10
CA PRO A 9 22.55 21.29 4.67
C PRO A 9 23.58 22.28 4.09
N SER A 10 24.37 21.86 3.10
CA SER A 10 25.34 22.74 2.42
C SER A 10 24.67 23.57 1.32
N LYS A 11 24.51 24.87 1.56
CA LYS A 11 23.99 25.87 0.59
C LYS A 11 25.07 26.53 -0.26
N LYS A 12 26.06 25.80 -0.80
CA LYS A 12 27.00 26.36 -1.80
C LYS A 12 27.52 25.29 -2.78
N ARG A 13 26.84 25.15 -3.92
CA ARG A 13 27.46 24.66 -5.17
C ARG A 13 27.09 25.63 -6.29
N VAL A 14 28.09 26.28 -6.86
CA VAL A 14 27.96 27.14 -8.05
C VAL A 14 28.38 26.30 -9.27
N PRO A 15 27.72 26.42 -10.44
CA PRO A 15 28.07 25.66 -11.63
C PRO A 15 29.40 26.15 -12.22
N LEU A 16 30.23 25.22 -12.70
CA LEU A 16 31.44 25.53 -13.46
C LEU A 16 31.09 25.68 -14.94
N VAL A 17 31.21 26.89 -15.48
CA VAL A 17 31.36 27.15 -16.91
C VAL A 17 32.59 28.04 -17.06
N ASN A 18 33.64 27.53 -17.71
CA ASN A 18 34.77 28.35 -18.16
C ASN A 18 34.59 28.62 -19.66
N SER A 19 34.63 29.91 -19.98
CA SER A 19 34.74 30.52 -21.30
C SER A 19 36.18 30.52 -21.80
N ASP A 20 36.39 30.36 -23.11
CA ASP A 20 37.45 31.05 -23.88
C ASP A 20 37.22 30.82 -25.39
N ASP A 21 36.69 31.83 -26.11
CA ASP A 21 37.21 32.32 -27.41
C ASP A 21 36.39 33.51 -28.01
N PRO A 22 37.01 34.40 -28.83
CA PRO A 22 36.51 35.74 -29.22
C PRO A 22 35.71 35.77 -30.56
N PRO A 23 35.13 36.92 -31.00
CA PRO A 23 34.00 36.94 -31.93
C PRO A 23 34.41 36.96 -33.41
N ARG A 24 33.62 36.31 -34.28
CA ARG A 24 33.66 36.50 -35.73
C ARG A 24 32.26 36.70 -36.30
N SER A 25 32.14 37.72 -37.14
CA SER A 25 30.95 38.15 -37.87
C SER A 25 30.83 37.49 -39.25
N ALA A 26 29.57 37.20 -39.62
CA ALA A 26 28.94 37.10 -40.95
C ALA A 26 29.58 36.21 -42.03
N THR A 27 28.87 35.15 -42.47
CA THR A 27 28.01 35.11 -43.69
C THR A 27 27.42 33.70 -43.88
N ASP A 28 26.14 33.67 -44.26
CA ASP A 28 25.42 32.69 -45.10
C ASP A 28 25.49 31.18 -44.78
N ASP A 29 24.36 30.57 -44.41
CA ASP A 29 23.54 29.74 -45.33
C ASP A 29 22.57 28.82 -44.55
N ASP A 30 21.31 28.88 -44.98
CA ASP A 30 20.18 27.94 -44.89
C ASP A 30 19.79 27.17 -43.61
N GLY A 31 18.57 27.46 -43.16
CA GLY A 31 17.80 26.60 -42.24
C GLY A 31 16.65 27.30 -41.51
N ALA A 32 15.80 28.05 -42.22
CA ALA A 32 14.66 28.77 -41.62
C ALA A 32 13.50 27.84 -41.17
N PRO A 33 12.70 28.26 -40.17
CA PRO A 33 11.70 27.44 -39.49
C PRO A 33 10.32 27.47 -40.18
N ILE A 34 9.55 26.38 -40.07
CA ILE A 34 8.21 26.27 -40.64
C ILE A 34 7.17 26.97 -39.72
N PRO A 35 6.30 27.86 -40.25
CA PRO A 35 5.32 28.62 -39.49
C PRO A 35 4.03 27.83 -39.17
N ILE A 36 3.39 28.23 -38.06
CA ILE A 36 2.05 27.78 -37.63
C ILE A 36 0.99 28.51 -38.49
N GLU A 37 0.19 27.76 -39.23
CA GLU A 37 -0.95 28.29 -39.99
C GLU A 37 -2.27 27.97 -39.27
N VAL A 38 -2.97 29.02 -38.87
CA VAL A 38 -4.37 28.98 -38.40
C VAL A 38 -5.24 29.05 -39.64
N ASN A 39 -6.10 28.05 -39.86
CA ASN A 39 -7.15 28.15 -40.87
C ASN A 39 -8.51 27.72 -40.30
N GLN A 40 -9.50 28.61 -40.46
CA GLN A 40 -10.87 28.49 -39.99
C GLN A 40 -11.82 28.06 -41.12
N SER A 41 -12.79 27.22 -40.75
CA SER A 41 -14.16 27.05 -41.30
C SER A 41 -14.36 26.12 -42.53
N PRO A 42 -15.59 25.58 -42.80
CA PRO A 42 -16.83 25.49 -41.99
C PRO A 42 -17.41 24.05 -41.84
N ASN A 43 -18.41 23.90 -40.95
CA ASN A 43 -19.27 22.72 -40.79
C ASN A 43 -19.95 22.25 -42.09
N PRO A 44 -20.25 20.94 -42.21
CA PRO A 44 -21.49 20.49 -42.82
C PRO A 44 -22.40 19.83 -41.79
N THR A 45 -23.60 20.40 -41.65
CA THR A 45 -24.77 19.75 -41.09
C THR A 45 -25.19 18.60 -42.01
N SER A 46 -25.28 17.38 -41.49
CA SER A 46 -26.23 16.38 -41.99
C SER A 46 -26.51 15.36 -40.89
N SER A 47 -27.72 15.45 -40.38
CA SER A 47 -28.39 14.50 -39.50
C SER A 47 -28.43 13.10 -40.09
N ALA A 48 -28.05 12.09 -39.30
CA ALA A 48 -28.57 10.73 -39.41
C ALA A 48 -28.33 10.00 -38.10
N ASP A 49 -29.32 9.25 -37.68
CA ASP A 49 -29.51 8.64 -36.37
C ASP A 49 -28.34 7.78 -35.88
N GLY A 50 -28.00 7.94 -34.60
CA GLY A 50 -27.06 7.09 -33.90
C GLY A 50 -27.08 7.42 -32.42
N VAL A 51 -28.10 6.92 -31.71
CA VAL A 51 -28.06 6.81 -30.25
C VAL A 51 -26.88 5.88 -29.95
N VAL A 52 -25.76 6.45 -29.49
CA VAL A 52 -24.69 5.65 -28.89
C VAL A 52 -25.23 5.24 -27.52
N GLU A 53 -25.89 4.08 -27.50
CA GLU A 53 -26.19 3.39 -26.26
C GLU A 53 -24.84 3.07 -25.61
N GLU A 54 -24.46 3.82 -24.58
CA GLU A 54 -23.40 3.39 -23.67
C GLU A 54 -23.86 2.08 -23.07
N THR A 55 -23.33 0.96 -23.59
CA THR A 55 -23.52 -0.36 -23.00
C THR A 55 -23.14 -0.24 -21.53
N PRO A 56 -24.07 -0.37 -20.58
CA PRO A 56 -23.72 -0.33 -19.18
C PRO A 56 -22.82 -1.54 -18.97
N LEU A 57 -21.55 -1.30 -18.62
CA LEU A 57 -20.72 -2.36 -18.05
C LEU A 57 -21.57 -2.96 -16.94
N HIS A 58 -21.95 -4.23 -17.13
CA HIS A 58 -22.81 -4.97 -16.21
C HIS A 58 -22.22 -4.81 -14.81
N ARG A 59 -22.75 -3.85 -14.05
CA ARG A 59 -22.54 -3.77 -12.61
C ARG A 59 -23.47 -4.82 -12.05
N ASN A 60 -23.06 -6.08 -12.28
CA ASN A 60 -23.58 -7.22 -11.54
C ASN A 60 -23.59 -6.78 -10.08
N HIS A 61 -24.70 -6.99 -9.39
CA HIS A 61 -24.81 -6.67 -7.98
C HIS A 61 -23.72 -7.46 -7.26
N ILE A 62 -22.57 -6.82 -7.03
CA ILE A 62 -21.43 -7.41 -6.34
C ILE A 62 -21.90 -7.51 -4.90
N GLY A 63 -22.11 -8.72 -4.39
CA GLY A 63 -22.20 -8.89 -2.94
C GLY A 63 -20.97 -8.23 -2.31
N ASN A 64 -21.12 -7.55 -1.18
CA ASN A 64 -20.02 -6.73 -0.62
C ASN A 64 -18.69 -7.50 -0.63
N LEU A 65 -17.67 -6.93 -1.28
CA LEU A 65 -16.33 -7.49 -1.31
C LEU A 65 -15.76 -7.51 0.09
N LYS A 66 -15.21 -8.63 0.52
CA LYS A 66 -14.69 -8.80 1.88
C LYS A 66 -13.18 -8.64 1.91
N ILE A 67 -12.71 -7.58 2.56
CA ILE A 67 -11.28 -7.39 2.84
C ILE A 67 -11.00 -7.83 4.27
N PHE A 68 -10.25 -8.92 4.42
CA PHE A 68 -9.85 -9.40 5.73
C PHE A 68 -8.62 -8.66 6.21
N ILE A 69 -8.74 -8.00 7.35
CA ILE A 69 -7.68 -7.29 8.03
C ILE A 69 -7.21 -8.20 9.17
N VAL A 70 -6.22 -9.03 8.86
CA VAL A 70 -5.68 -10.05 9.76
C VAL A 70 -4.41 -9.51 10.40
N PHE A 71 -4.38 -9.40 11.74
CA PHE A 71 -3.24 -8.79 12.40
C PHE A 71 -2.82 -9.49 13.68
N TYR A 72 -1.55 -9.31 14.02
CA TYR A 72 -1.02 -9.59 15.35
C TYR A 72 -0.67 -8.27 16.04
N SER A 73 -1.13 -8.09 17.28
CA SER A 73 -0.75 -6.96 18.12
C SER A 73 -0.49 -7.40 19.55
N MET A 74 0.72 -7.15 20.03
CA MET A 74 1.06 -7.38 21.44
C MET A 74 0.57 -6.20 22.30
N TYR A 75 1.02 -4.98 21.99
CA TYR A 75 0.72 -3.78 22.79
C TYR A 75 -0.37 -2.86 22.18
N GLY A 76 -1.15 -3.35 21.22
CA GLY A 76 -2.28 -2.61 20.64
C GLY A 76 -1.95 -1.60 19.54
N HIS A 77 -0.68 -1.26 19.27
CA HIS A 77 -0.32 -0.32 18.21
C HIS A 77 -0.79 -0.76 16.82
N VAL A 78 -0.55 -2.03 16.48
CA VAL A 78 -0.99 -2.63 15.20
C VAL A 78 -2.52 -2.74 15.17
N GLU A 79 -3.17 -3.07 16.28
CA GLU A 79 -4.64 -3.10 16.36
C GLU A 79 -5.24 -1.71 16.06
N GLY A 80 -4.66 -0.66 16.64
CA GLY A 80 -5.08 0.72 16.35
C GLY A 80 -4.93 1.08 14.87
N LEU A 81 -3.89 0.57 14.19
CA LEU A 81 -3.73 0.75 12.75
C LEU A 81 -4.76 -0.08 11.96
N ALA A 82 -4.99 -1.34 12.35
CA ALA A 82 -5.99 -2.22 11.74
C ALA A 82 -7.41 -1.61 11.81
N ARG A 83 -7.82 -1.06 12.96
CA ARG A 83 -9.12 -0.36 13.11
C ARG A 83 -9.23 0.87 12.20
N ARG A 84 -8.13 1.60 11.98
CA ARG A 84 -8.09 2.72 11.02
C ARG A 84 -8.20 2.24 9.57
N MET A 85 -7.56 1.10 9.24
CA MET A 85 -7.70 0.47 7.94
C MET A 85 -9.14 0.00 7.70
N LYS A 86 -9.78 -0.65 8.68
CA LYS A 86 -11.20 -1.03 8.61
C LYS A 86 -12.07 0.16 8.28
N ARG A 87 -11.92 1.28 9.00
CA ARG A 87 -12.66 2.51 8.69
C ARG A 87 -12.42 3.01 7.25
N GLY A 88 -11.20 2.88 6.73
CA GLY A 88 -10.89 3.25 5.35
C GLY A 88 -11.55 2.33 4.33
N VAL A 89 -11.52 1.01 4.57
CA VAL A 89 -12.16 -0.01 3.73
C VAL A 89 -13.69 0.16 3.73
N ASP A 90 -14.29 0.28 4.92
CA ASP A 90 -15.75 0.44 5.10
C ASP A 90 -16.27 1.76 4.50
N GLY A 91 -15.38 2.71 4.18
CA GLY A 91 -15.73 3.95 3.49
C GLY A 91 -15.92 3.82 1.98
N ILE A 92 -15.70 2.63 1.41
CA ILE A 92 -15.82 2.35 -0.02
C ILE A 92 -17.12 1.59 -0.27
N ASP A 93 -17.97 2.11 -1.16
CA ASP A 93 -19.23 1.46 -1.51
C ASP A 93 -19.01 0.04 -2.03
N GLY A 94 -19.74 -0.93 -1.47
CA GLY A 94 -19.68 -2.33 -1.86
C GLY A 94 -18.45 -3.09 -1.34
N VAL A 95 -17.72 -2.56 -0.36
CA VAL A 95 -16.58 -3.22 0.30
C VAL A 95 -16.77 -3.24 1.81
N GLU A 96 -16.49 -4.38 2.44
CA GLU A 96 -16.58 -4.60 3.87
C GLU A 96 -15.21 -5.00 4.43
N GLY A 97 -14.71 -4.27 5.43
CA GLY A 97 -13.52 -4.65 6.17
C GLY A 97 -13.86 -5.55 7.35
N VAL A 98 -13.24 -6.72 7.47
CA VAL A 98 -13.44 -7.62 8.62
C VAL A 98 -12.15 -7.74 9.40
N LEU A 99 -12.19 -7.45 10.71
CA LEU A 99 -11.02 -7.53 11.58
C LEU A 99 -10.86 -8.93 12.14
N PHE A 100 -9.62 -9.42 12.12
CA PHE A 100 -9.25 -10.70 12.70
C PHE A 100 -7.93 -10.62 13.44
N ARG A 101 -7.85 -11.30 14.58
CA ARG A 101 -6.60 -11.47 15.32
C ARG A 101 -5.93 -12.79 14.95
N VAL A 102 -4.60 -12.78 14.94
CA VAL A 102 -3.80 -14.00 14.98
C VAL A 102 -3.59 -14.42 16.43
N ALA A 103 -3.71 -15.73 16.68
CA ALA A 103 -3.54 -16.33 18.00
C ALA A 103 -2.20 -15.96 18.65
N GLU A 104 -2.22 -15.75 19.96
CA GLU A 104 -1.02 -15.57 20.77
C GLU A 104 -0.34 -16.92 21.04
N THR A 105 1.00 -16.95 20.94
CA THR A 105 1.79 -18.19 21.13
C THR A 105 2.58 -18.20 22.43
N LEU A 106 2.72 -17.05 23.09
CA LEU A 106 3.35 -16.96 24.40
C LEU A 106 2.39 -17.41 25.50
N THR A 107 2.95 -17.97 26.57
CA THR A 107 2.18 -18.36 27.75
C THR A 107 1.67 -17.14 28.50
N HIS A 108 0.58 -17.31 29.25
CA HIS A 108 0.01 -16.23 30.06
C HIS A 108 1.03 -15.63 31.04
N GLU A 109 1.84 -16.46 31.70
CA GLU A 109 2.89 -16.01 32.62
C GLU A 109 3.90 -15.06 31.94
N VAL A 110 4.32 -15.38 30.71
CA VAL A 110 5.24 -14.52 29.96
C VAL A 110 4.57 -13.18 29.59
N LEU A 111 3.29 -13.22 29.20
CA LEU A 111 2.54 -12.00 28.87
C LEU A 111 2.36 -11.08 30.08
N GLU A 112 2.10 -11.65 31.27
CA GLU A 112 2.02 -10.91 32.52
C GLU A 112 3.37 -10.28 32.88
N GLN A 113 4.47 -11.03 32.80
CA GLN A 113 5.82 -10.52 33.04
C GLN A 113 6.18 -9.36 32.08
N MET A 114 5.76 -9.48 30.82
CA MET A 114 5.93 -8.44 29.80
C MET A 114 4.96 -7.25 29.96
N LYS A 115 4.03 -7.31 30.91
CA LYS A 115 3.00 -6.29 31.17
C LYS A 115 2.17 -5.99 29.92
N VAL A 116 1.84 -7.03 29.18
CA VAL A 116 0.98 -6.92 28.00
C VAL A 116 -0.43 -6.55 28.46
N PRO A 117 -1.06 -5.49 27.89
CA PRO A 117 -2.44 -5.14 28.23
C PRO A 117 -3.40 -6.29 27.91
N VAL A 118 -4.43 -6.46 28.73
CA VAL A 118 -5.55 -7.35 28.43
C VAL A 118 -6.24 -6.84 27.15
N LYS A 119 -6.57 -7.75 26.25
CA LYS A 119 -7.25 -7.44 24.99
C LYS A 119 -8.74 -7.62 25.19
N GLU A 120 -9.53 -6.73 24.59
CA GLU A 120 -10.99 -6.85 24.54
C GLU A 120 -11.40 -8.01 23.62
N ASP A 121 -12.46 -8.74 23.95
CA ASP A 121 -12.93 -9.91 23.18
C ASP A 121 -13.78 -9.55 21.94
N ASP A 122 -13.68 -8.31 21.45
CA ASP A 122 -14.51 -7.79 20.34
C ASP A 122 -14.03 -8.24 18.95
N ILE A 123 -12.77 -8.67 18.82
CA ILE A 123 -12.18 -9.17 17.57
C ILE A 123 -11.81 -10.64 17.73
N THR A 124 -12.43 -11.47 16.90
CA THR A 124 -12.23 -12.93 16.87
C THR A 124 -10.86 -13.31 16.32
N GLU A 125 -10.32 -14.42 16.80
CA GLU A 125 -9.14 -15.05 16.23
C GLU A 125 -9.51 -15.83 14.96
N ILE A 126 -8.67 -15.73 13.92
CA ILE A 126 -8.90 -16.39 12.63
C ILE A 126 -8.10 -17.69 12.50
N THR A 127 -8.70 -18.71 11.90
CA THR A 127 -7.99 -19.92 11.46
C THR A 127 -7.57 -19.81 10.00
N ALA A 128 -6.61 -20.65 9.56
CA ALA A 128 -6.14 -20.61 8.18
C ALA A 128 -7.31 -20.80 7.19
N GLU A 129 -8.19 -21.76 7.45
CA GLU A 129 -9.28 -22.15 6.56
C GLU A 129 -10.23 -21.00 6.24
N GLU A 130 -10.41 -20.07 7.17
CA GLU A 130 -11.30 -18.92 7.01
C GLU A 130 -10.78 -17.91 5.97
N LEU A 131 -9.48 -17.89 5.68
CA LEU A 131 -8.89 -17.00 4.66
C LEU A 131 -9.52 -17.18 3.27
N VAL A 132 -10.12 -18.34 2.98
CA VAL A 132 -10.78 -18.59 1.70
C VAL A 132 -12.01 -17.72 1.47
N ALA A 133 -12.60 -17.16 2.53
CA ALA A 133 -13.80 -16.33 2.46
C ALA A 133 -13.51 -14.86 2.09
N ALA A 134 -12.24 -14.43 2.12
CA ALA A 134 -11.85 -13.06 1.78
C ALA A 134 -11.71 -12.86 0.27
N ASP A 135 -12.05 -11.69 -0.24
CA ASP A 135 -11.73 -11.27 -1.61
C ASP A 135 -10.34 -10.61 -1.68
N GLY A 136 -9.83 -10.10 -0.56
CA GLY A 136 -8.49 -9.54 -0.43
C GLY A 136 -8.03 -9.43 1.02
N PHE A 137 -6.74 -9.18 1.22
CA PHE A 137 -6.12 -9.20 2.54
C PHE A 137 -5.34 -7.92 2.87
N LEU A 138 -5.36 -7.56 4.14
CA LEU A 138 -4.42 -6.64 4.77
C LEU A 138 -3.81 -7.34 5.99
N PHE A 139 -2.52 -7.65 5.94
CA PHE A 139 -1.80 -8.32 7.01
C PHE A 139 -1.01 -7.33 7.87
N GLY A 140 -1.26 -7.33 9.18
CA GLY A 140 -0.67 -6.39 10.12
C GLY A 140 0.20 -7.05 11.18
N PHE A 141 1.43 -6.59 11.39
CA PHE A 141 2.27 -7.12 12.47
C PHE A 141 3.37 -6.15 12.93
N PRO A 142 3.83 -6.26 14.18
CA PRO A 142 4.99 -5.50 14.63
C PRO A 142 6.27 -6.09 14.02
N THR A 143 7.28 -5.24 13.83
CA THR A 143 8.62 -5.72 13.47
C THR A 143 9.28 -6.47 14.63
N ARG A 144 9.97 -7.57 14.31
CA ARG A 144 10.89 -8.29 15.17
C ARG A 144 12.18 -8.52 14.40
N TYR A 145 13.17 -7.68 14.67
CA TYR A 145 14.49 -7.71 14.02
C TYR A 145 14.43 -7.62 12.49
N GLY A 146 13.55 -6.76 11.95
CA GLY A 146 13.38 -6.60 10.51
C GLY A 146 12.55 -7.70 9.84
N SER A 147 11.91 -8.57 10.64
CA SER A 147 11.02 -9.63 10.19
C SER A 147 9.66 -9.55 10.90
N MET A 148 8.69 -10.34 10.43
CA MET A 148 7.40 -10.49 11.12
C MET A 148 7.54 -11.13 12.51
N SER A 149 6.54 -10.92 13.37
CA SER A 149 6.44 -11.63 14.66
C SER A 149 6.28 -13.14 14.48
N ALA A 150 6.82 -13.92 15.43
CA ALA A 150 6.70 -15.39 15.41
C ALA A 150 5.23 -15.86 15.37
N GLN A 151 4.30 -15.15 16.00
CA GLN A 151 2.87 -15.40 15.99
C GLN A 151 2.29 -15.33 14.58
N MET A 152 2.55 -14.22 13.86
CA MET A 152 2.16 -14.08 12.46
C MET A 152 2.82 -15.14 11.57
N LYS A 153 4.10 -15.46 11.81
CA LYS A 153 4.79 -16.49 11.05
C LYS A 153 4.16 -17.87 11.25
N ALA A 154 3.81 -18.23 12.48
CA ALA A 154 3.13 -19.48 12.81
C ALA A 154 1.74 -19.57 12.13
N PHE A 155 1.01 -18.46 12.07
CA PHE A 155 -0.23 -18.39 11.31
C PHE A 155 -0.01 -18.67 9.82
N PHE A 156 0.96 -18.02 9.18
CA PHE A 156 1.27 -18.33 7.78
C PHE A 156 1.72 -19.78 7.58
N ASP A 157 2.49 -20.34 8.52
CA ASP A 157 2.92 -21.74 8.44
C ASP A 157 1.75 -22.74 8.53
N SER A 158 0.64 -22.35 9.19
CA SER A 158 -0.58 -23.15 9.22
C SER A 158 -1.35 -23.19 7.89
N THR A 159 -1.02 -22.31 6.93
CA THR A 159 -1.72 -22.21 5.63
C THR A 159 -1.27 -23.25 4.59
N GLY A 160 -0.45 -24.24 4.98
CA GLY A 160 0.15 -25.21 4.05
C GLY A 160 -0.86 -25.97 3.17
N GLN A 161 -2.03 -26.33 3.70
CA GLN A 161 -3.08 -26.99 2.90
C GLN A 161 -3.68 -26.05 1.84
N LEU A 162 -3.89 -24.78 2.18
CA LEU A 162 -4.40 -23.77 1.24
C LEU A 162 -3.40 -23.49 0.12
N TRP A 163 -2.10 -23.46 0.47
CA TRP A 163 -1.03 -23.33 -0.50
C TRP A 163 -1.00 -24.53 -1.46
N LYS A 164 -1.06 -25.76 -0.93
CA LYS A 164 -1.10 -26.98 -1.75
C LYS A 164 -2.25 -26.97 -2.76
N GLU A 165 -3.40 -26.45 -2.36
CA GLU A 165 -4.61 -26.39 -3.18
C GLU A 165 -4.75 -25.07 -3.97
N GLN A 166 -3.78 -24.15 -3.86
CA GLN A 166 -3.80 -22.82 -4.49
C GLN A 166 -5.05 -21.98 -4.17
N LYS A 167 -5.68 -22.21 -3.00
CA LYS A 167 -6.96 -21.58 -2.62
C LYS A 167 -6.90 -20.06 -2.44
N LEU A 168 -5.71 -19.50 -2.22
CA LEU A 168 -5.49 -18.07 -2.07
C LEU A 168 -4.88 -17.42 -3.32
N ALA A 169 -4.65 -18.18 -4.39
CA ALA A 169 -4.05 -17.66 -5.60
C ALA A 169 -4.96 -16.60 -6.26
N GLY A 170 -4.36 -15.50 -6.72
CA GLY A 170 -5.06 -14.39 -7.37
C GLY A 170 -5.72 -13.38 -6.42
N LYS A 171 -5.78 -13.65 -5.12
CA LYS A 171 -6.32 -12.71 -4.13
C LYS A 171 -5.28 -11.62 -3.81
N PRO A 172 -5.61 -10.32 -3.97
CA PRO A 172 -4.69 -9.25 -3.62
C PRO A 172 -4.41 -9.22 -2.11
N ALA A 173 -3.17 -8.89 -1.75
CA ALA A 173 -2.74 -8.76 -0.37
C ALA A 173 -1.86 -7.53 -0.19
N GLY A 174 -2.06 -6.82 0.92
CA GLY A 174 -1.20 -5.75 1.39
C GLY A 174 -0.68 -6.01 2.79
N PHE A 175 0.40 -5.32 3.17
CA PHE A 175 1.03 -5.46 4.48
C PHE A 175 1.13 -4.11 5.18
N PHE A 176 1.05 -4.13 6.51
CA PHE A 176 1.29 -2.95 7.33
C PHE A 176 2.04 -3.30 8.61
N VAL A 177 3.00 -2.45 8.95
CA VAL A 177 3.98 -2.74 9.99
C VAL A 177 4.00 -1.63 11.03
N SER A 178 4.18 -2.02 12.30
CA SER A 178 4.48 -1.09 13.39
C SER A 178 5.89 -1.32 13.92
N THR A 179 6.62 -0.24 14.20
CA THR A 179 8.00 -0.28 14.71
C THR A 179 8.19 0.74 15.82
N GLY A 180 9.16 0.52 16.72
CA GLY A 180 9.43 1.43 17.84
C GLY A 180 10.34 2.62 17.50
N THR A 181 11.08 2.57 16.38
CA THR A 181 12.08 3.59 16.02
C THR A 181 12.09 3.83 14.52
N GLN A 182 12.45 5.03 14.08
CA GLN A 182 12.74 5.30 12.66
C GLN A 182 13.90 4.42 12.17
N GLY A 183 13.78 3.85 10.97
CA GLY A 183 14.77 2.92 10.41
C GLY A 183 14.79 1.54 11.08
N GLY A 184 13.91 1.27 12.06
CA GLY A 184 13.80 -0.01 12.76
C GLY A 184 13.13 -1.14 11.96
N GLY A 185 13.21 -1.12 10.63
CA GLY A 185 12.62 -2.15 9.76
C GLY A 185 11.19 -1.87 9.28
N GLN A 186 10.78 -0.61 9.13
CA GLN A 186 9.46 -0.27 8.54
C GLN A 186 9.30 -0.87 7.14
N GLU A 187 10.38 -0.87 6.36
CA GLU A 187 10.41 -1.32 4.98
C GLU A 187 10.76 -2.81 4.90
N THR A 188 11.82 -3.25 5.57
CA THR A 188 12.35 -4.62 5.44
C THR A 188 11.44 -5.71 6.01
N THR A 189 10.54 -5.35 6.92
CA THR A 189 9.64 -6.30 7.59
C THR A 189 8.46 -6.71 6.71
N ALA A 190 8.05 -5.82 5.79
CA ALA A 190 6.85 -5.95 4.98
C ALA A 190 7.04 -6.92 3.81
#